data_AF-A0A024WFE9-F1
#
_entry.id   AF-A0A024WFE9-F1
#
_cell.length_a   1.000
_cell.length_b   1.000
_cell.length_c   1.000
_cell.angle_alpha   90.00
_cell.angle_beta   90.00
_cell.angle_gamma   90.00
#
_symmetry.space_group_name_H-M   'P 1'
#
loop_
_entity.id
_entity.type
_entity.pdbx_description
1 polymer ?
#
loop_
_entity_poly.entity_id
_entity_poly.type
_entity_poly.pdbx_seq_one_letter_code
_entity_poly.pdbx_strand_id
1 'polypeptide(L)'
;MVRTVSGGGGKDKYDDAKDFLDKIGQQVHEEIVKKEADGTDASGDAKKYIKELKGNLTISTIFGGETVSSPNPCKLESEYTELISGSGSSVAAGTVARGDPCGKDGTGNDDLKRFSKESGGECDEKKIKDNKGKEGACAPYRRLSLCNKNFQNMNSKDSSKAKNDLLVDVCLAANYEAQSLIRYHDQYEATYPSSGSGSSMCTMLARSFADIGDIVRGRDLYLGKRKKKK
;
A
#
# COMPACT_ATOMS: atom_id res chain seq x y z
N MET A 1 6.29 43.94 -26.10
CA MET A 1 5.18 43.28 -26.83
C MET A 1 4.82 42.01 -26.08
N VAL A 2 3.83 42.08 -25.19
CA VAL A 2 3.27 40.90 -24.53
C VAL A 2 2.32 40.27 -25.54
N ARG A 3 2.64 39.06 -26.02
CA ARG A 3 1.73 38.28 -26.85
C ARG A 3 0.60 37.77 -25.96
N THR A 4 -0.57 38.35 -26.13
CA THR A 4 -1.84 37.78 -25.70
C THR A 4 -2.08 36.50 -26.51
N VAL A 5 -2.13 35.36 -25.85
CA VAL A 5 -2.60 34.11 -26.47
C VAL A 5 -4.12 34.11 -26.40
N SER A 6 -4.73 34.11 -27.58
CA SER A 6 -6.16 34.11 -27.81
C SER A 6 -6.80 32.85 -27.22
N GLY A 7 -7.88 33.04 -26.46
CA GLY A 7 -8.68 31.97 -25.89
C GLY A 7 -9.41 31.19 -26.97
N GLY A 8 -8.97 29.96 -27.20
CA GLY A 8 -9.74 28.93 -27.89
C GLY A 8 -10.31 27.97 -26.86
N GLY A 9 -11.63 27.89 -26.75
CA GLY A 9 -12.32 26.90 -25.93
C GLY A 9 -12.02 25.49 -26.44
N GLY A 10 -11.03 24.84 -25.84
CA GLY A 10 -10.77 23.42 -26.00
C GLY A 10 -11.35 22.70 -24.78
N LYS A 11 -12.11 21.62 -25.01
CA LYS A 11 -12.35 20.62 -23.97
C LYS A 11 -10.99 20.28 -23.35
N ASP A 12 -10.88 20.36 -22.04
CA ASP A 12 -9.66 19.98 -21.33
C ASP A 12 -9.18 18.61 -21.84
N LYS A 13 -7.87 18.40 -22.02
CA LYS A 13 -7.28 17.15 -22.56
C LYS A 13 -7.52 15.91 -21.66
N TYR A 14 -8.26 16.08 -20.58
CA TYR A 14 -8.44 15.14 -19.50
C TYR A 14 -9.91 15.14 -19.07
N ASP A 15 -10.42 13.96 -18.75
CA ASP A 15 -11.84 13.80 -18.39
C ASP A 15 -12.10 14.22 -16.93
N ASP A 16 -11.14 13.96 -16.04
CA ASP A 16 -11.15 14.39 -14.64
C ASP A 16 -9.73 14.38 -14.04
N ALA A 17 -9.62 14.71 -12.74
CA ALA A 17 -8.33 14.70 -12.04
C ALA A 17 -7.69 13.30 -11.96
N LYS A 18 -8.50 12.23 -11.95
CA LYS A 18 -8.00 10.86 -11.93
C LYS A 18 -7.37 10.52 -13.28
N ASP A 19 -8.06 10.79 -14.38
CA ASP A 19 -7.55 10.58 -15.74
C ASP A 19 -6.26 11.37 -15.99
N PHE A 20 -6.21 12.63 -15.54
CA PHE A 20 -4.98 13.44 -15.60
C PHE A 20 -3.81 12.79 -14.85
N LEU A 21 -4.00 12.40 -13.59
CA LEU A 21 -2.95 11.83 -12.76
C LEU A 21 -2.53 10.43 -13.24
N ASP A 22 -3.46 9.63 -13.75
CA ASP A 22 -3.16 8.30 -14.31
C ASP A 22 -2.30 8.41 -15.57
N LYS A 23 -2.58 9.38 -16.46
CA LYS A 23 -1.76 9.63 -17.65
C LYS A 23 -0.33 10.06 -17.29
N ILE A 24 -0.17 10.94 -16.29
CA ILE A 24 1.16 11.29 -15.77
C ILE A 24 1.84 10.08 -15.14
N GLY A 25 1.09 9.30 -14.34
CA GLY A 25 1.60 8.08 -13.71
C GLY A 25 2.11 7.06 -14.73
N GLN A 26 1.38 6.90 -15.85
CA GLN A 26 1.80 6.06 -16.97
C GLN A 26 3.12 6.56 -17.58
N GLN A 27 3.24 7.85 -17.86
CA GLN A 27 4.47 8.44 -18.40
C GLN A 27 5.66 8.20 -17.46
N VAL A 28 5.50 8.50 -16.17
CA VAL A 28 6.55 8.23 -15.15
C VAL A 28 6.90 6.75 -15.10
N HIS A 29 5.90 5.86 -15.17
CA HIS A 29 6.15 4.43 -15.15
C HIS A 29 6.92 3.96 -16.39
N GLU A 30 6.52 4.38 -17.59
CA GLU A 30 7.16 3.97 -18.85
C GLU A 30 8.55 4.59 -19.03
N GLU A 31 8.72 5.85 -18.66
CA GLU A 31 9.96 6.58 -18.89
C GLU A 31 11.02 6.35 -17.82
N ILE A 32 10.61 6.09 -16.57
CA ILE A 32 11.51 5.97 -15.42
C ILE A 32 11.43 4.55 -14.86
N VAL A 33 10.29 4.15 -14.29
CA VAL A 33 10.19 2.92 -13.47
C VAL A 33 10.52 1.67 -14.28
N LYS A 34 9.95 1.52 -15.48
CA LYS A 34 10.15 0.36 -16.33
C LYS A 34 11.60 0.25 -16.81
N LYS A 35 12.20 1.37 -17.21
CA LYS A 35 13.58 1.39 -17.70
C LYS A 35 14.60 1.14 -16.58
N GLU A 36 14.31 1.63 -15.38
CA GLU A 36 15.08 1.28 -14.18
C GLU A 36 14.91 -0.21 -13.86
N ALA A 37 13.69 -0.74 -13.81
CA ALA A 37 13.41 -2.13 -13.43
C ALA A 37 13.95 -3.17 -14.43
N ASP A 38 13.86 -2.89 -15.74
CA ASP A 38 14.40 -3.76 -16.79
C ASP A 38 15.92 -3.57 -16.97
N GLY A 39 16.51 -2.59 -16.26
CA GLY A 39 17.93 -2.29 -16.28
C GLY A 39 18.42 -1.73 -17.61
N THR A 40 17.54 -1.17 -18.45
CA THR A 40 17.93 -0.52 -19.71
C THR A 40 18.66 0.79 -19.44
N ASP A 41 18.19 1.55 -18.44
CA ASP A 41 18.74 2.86 -18.08
C ASP A 41 19.61 2.81 -16.81
N ALA A 42 19.69 1.65 -16.15
CA ALA A 42 20.54 1.46 -14.98
C ALA A 42 22.03 1.37 -15.39
N SER A 43 22.91 2.14 -14.74
CA SER A 43 24.37 2.06 -14.96
C SER A 43 25.06 1.12 -13.96
N GLY A 44 26.09 0.39 -14.39
CA GLY A 44 27.03 -0.30 -13.49
C GLY A 44 26.36 -1.20 -12.45
N ASP A 45 26.67 -0.96 -11.17
CA ASP A 45 26.22 -1.76 -10.03
C ASP A 45 24.69 -1.74 -9.82
N ALA A 46 23.96 -0.75 -10.32
CA ALA A 46 22.50 -0.68 -10.18
C ALA A 46 21.79 -1.89 -10.83
N LYS A 47 22.28 -2.38 -11.97
CA LYS A 47 21.75 -3.60 -12.63
C LYS A 47 21.91 -4.85 -11.76
N LYS A 48 23.00 -4.91 -10.99
CA LYS A 48 23.25 -6.00 -10.04
C LYS A 48 22.23 -5.95 -8.91
N TYR A 49 22.02 -4.78 -8.31
CA TYR A 49 21.11 -4.62 -7.17
C TYR A 49 19.64 -4.85 -7.52
N ILE A 50 19.18 -4.54 -8.74
CA ILE A 50 17.79 -4.86 -9.16
C ILE A 50 17.49 -6.36 -9.00
N LYS A 51 18.42 -7.23 -9.43
CA LYS A 51 18.29 -8.68 -9.26
C LYS A 51 18.38 -9.08 -7.78
N GLU A 52 19.25 -8.42 -7.02
CA GLU A 52 19.41 -8.69 -5.59
C GLU A 52 18.20 -8.26 -4.77
N LEU A 53 17.48 -7.21 -5.18
CA LEU A 53 16.28 -6.70 -4.50
C LEU A 53 15.00 -7.47 -4.87
N LYS A 54 15.02 -8.27 -5.95
CA LYS A 54 13.87 -9.08 -6.35
C LYS A 54 13.59 -10.14 -5.28
N GLY A 55 12.48 -9.96 -4.56
CA GLY A 55 11.97 -10.94 -3.61
C GLY A 55 11.41 -12.17 -4.32
N ASN A 56 11.44 -13.32 -3.64
CA ASN A 56 10.85 -14.55 -4.12
C ASN A 56 10.04 -15.21 -2.99
N LEU A 57 8.71 -15.24 -3.18
CA LEU A 57 7.79 -15.86 -2.22
C LEU A 57 8.12 -17.33 -1.95
N THR A 58 8.55 -18.11 -2.94
CA THR A 58 8.84 -19.54 -2.74
C THR A 58 10.08 -19.79 -1.87
N ILE A 59 10.98 -18.81 -1.77
CA ILE A 59 12.21 -18.91 -0.96
C ILE A 59 12.02 -18.19 0.38
N SER A 60 10.92 -17.44 0.55
CA SER A 60 10.55 -16.89 1.85
C SER A 60 10.38 -18.03 2.84
N THR A 61 11.25 -18.08 3.85
CA THR A 61 11.02 -19.00 4.97
C THR A 61 10.00 -18.34 5.88
N ILE A 62 8.73 -18.70 5.68
CA ILE A 62 7.65 -18.22 6.53
C ILE A 62 7.87 -18.68 7.98
N PHE A 63 8.49 -19.84 8.19
CA PHE A 63 8.78 -20.41 9.50
C PHE A 63 10.13 -21.11 9.53
N GLY A 64 11.18 -20.50 10.12
CA GLY A 64 12.34 -21.22 10.68
C GLY A 64 13.07 -22.28 9.84
N GLY A 65 12.80 -22.43 8.54
CA GLY A 65 13.28 -23.53 7.70
C GLY A 65 12.34 -24.00 6.59
N GLU A 66 11.01 -23.82 6.70
CA GLU A 66 10.05 -24.28 5.67
C GLU A 66 9.72 -23.19 4.63
N THR A 67 9.80 -23.58 3.36
CA THR A 67 9.51 -22.72 2.20
C THR A 67 8.02 -22.72 1.88
N VAL A 68 7.54 -21.56 1.45
CA VAL A 68 6.19 -21.40 0.88
C VAL A 68 5.95 -22.40 -0.24
N SER A 69 4.80 -23.06 -0.19
CA SER A 69 4.42 -24.09 -1.17
C SER A 69 4.04 -23.53 -2.55
N SER A 70 3.70 -22.23 -2.62
CA SER A 70 3.22 -21.58 -3.84
C SER A 70 3.77 -20.16 -4.07
N PRO A 71 4.18 -19.79 -5.29
CA PRO A 71 4.47 -18.39 -5.62
C PRO A 71 3.20 -17.52 -5.70
N ASN A 72 2.01 -18.11 -5.66
CA ASN A 72 0.75 -17.39 -5.79
C ASN A 72 0.30 -16.86 -4.41
N PRO A 73 0.33 -15.54 -4.16
CA PRO A 73 -0.05 -14.97 -2.87
C PRO A 73 -1.52 -15.25 -2.50
N CYS A 74 -2.40 -15.49 -3.47
CA CYS A 74 -3.79 -15.84 -3.22
C CYS A 74 -3.97 -17.26 -2.68
N LYS A 75 -2.97 -18.14 -2.83
CA LYS A 75 -3.01 -19.53 -2.34
C LYS A 75 -2.37 -19.69 -0.96
N LEU A 76 -1.91 -18.60 -0.35
CA LEU A 76 -1.19 -18.62 0.92
C LEU A 76 -2.10 -18.42 2.14
N GLU A 77 -3.42 -18.57 1.99
CA GLU A 77 -4.38 -18.27 3.06
C GLU A 77 -4.13 -19.08 4.34
N SER A 78 -3.84 -20.38 4.22
CA SER A 78 -3.50 -21.24 5.36
C SER A 78 -2.18 -20.82 6.00
N GLU A 79 -1.16 -20.55 5.19
CA GLU A 79 0.17 -20.10 5.65
C GLU A 79 0.08 -18.71 6.35
N TYR A 80 -0.76 -17.82 5.83
CA TYR A 80 -1.08 -16.52 6.43
C TYR A 80 -1.80 -16.66 7.77
N THR A 81 -2.75 -17.59 7.89
CA THR A 81 -3.47 -17.85 9.15
C THR A 81 -2.52 -18.33 10.25
N GLU A 82 -1.56 -19.18 9.88
CA GLU A 82 -0.50 -19.63 10.79
C GLU A 82 0.45 -18.49 11.19
N LEU A 83 0.83 -17.62 10.25
CA LEU A 83 1.64 -16.43 10.53
C LEU A 83 0.98 -15.46 11.51
N ILE A 84 -0.35 -15.33 11.44
CA ILE A 84 -1.14 -14.46 12.32
C ILE A 84 -1.19 -15.00 13.74
N SER A 85 -1.35 -16.31 13.90
CA SER A 85 -1.57 -16.98 15.20
C SER A 85 -0.28 -17.40 15.89
N GLY A 86 0.82 -17.60 15.14
CA GLY A 86 2.09 -18.10 15.66
C GLY A 86 2.02 -19.54 16.18
N SER A 87 0.95 -20.28 15.86
CA SER A 87 0.61 -21.56 16.50
C SER A 87 0.71 -22.78 15.58
N GLY A 88 1.46 -22.70 14.46
CA GLY A 88 1.72 -23.86 13.61
C GLY A 88 2.57 -24.93 14.31
N SER A 89 2.33 -26.21 14.01
CA SER A 89 3.03 -27.34 14.63
C SER A 89 4.52 -27.44 14.26
N SER A 90 5.02 -26.62 13.32
CA SER A 90 6.41 -26.50 12.86
C SER A 90 7.06 -25.15 13.18
N VAL A 91 6.41 -24.28 13.96
CA VAL A 91 6.95 -22.96 14.29
C VAL A 91 8.13 -23.11 15.25
N ALA A 92 9.35 -22.88 14.74
CA ALA A 92 10.56 -22.89 15.55
C ALA A 92 10.40 -21.99 16.77
N ALA A 93 10.80 -22.49 17.94
CA ALA A 93 10.77 -21.76 19.20
C ALA A 93 11.46 -20.40 19.05
N GLY A 94 10.73 -19.30 19.30
CA GLY A 94 11.22 -17.92 19.13
C GLY A 94 10.73 -17.18 17.88
N THR A 95 9.89 -17.79 17.04
CA THR A 95 9.18 -17.09 15.96
C THR A 95 8.02 -16.27 16.54
N VAL A 96 7.99 -14.97 16.27
CA VAL A 96 6.91 -14.07 16.72
C VAL A 96 5.83 -14.05 15.65
N ALA A 97 4.57 -14.14 16.07
CA ALA A 97 3.43 -13.98 15.16
C ALA A 97 3.49 -12.61 14.45
N ARG A 98 3.19 -12.59 13.16
CA ARG A 98 3.10 -11.32 12.39
C ARG A 98 1.88 -10.51 12.83
N GLY A 99 0.88 -11.17 13.41
CA GLY A 99 -0.38 -10.56 13.83
C GLY A 99 -1.30 -10.27 12.66
N ASP A 100 -2.59 -10.10 12.96
CA ASP A 100 -3.62 -9.82 11.95
C ASP A 100 -3.36 -8.43 11.30
N PRO A 101 -3.15 -8.36 9.97
CA PRO A 101 -2.94 -7.09 9.26
C PRO A 101 -4.04 -6.06 9.49
N CYS A 102 -5.29 -6.51 9.67
CA CYS A 102 -6.45 -5.70 9.94
C CYS A 102 -6.85 -5.71 11.44
N GLY A 103 -6.10 -6.40 12.30
CA GLY A 103 -6.51 -6.72 13.67
C GLY A 103 -6.76 -5.48 14.51
N LYS A 104 -7.77 -5.47 15.40
CA LYS A 104 -8.07 -4.26 16.18
C LYS A 104 -6.95 -3.95 17.18
N ASP A 105 -6.57 -2.69 17.35
CA ASP A 105 -5.48 -2.28 18.24
C ASP A 105 -5.87 -2.25 19.74
N GLY A 106 -6.85 -3.06 20.13
CA GLY A 106 -7.35 -3.17 21.49
C GLY A 106 -8.08 -1.95 22.03
N THR A 107 -8.12 -0.81 21.30
CA THR A 107 -8.72 0.43 21.81
C THR A 107 -10.19 0.64 21.43
N GLY A 108 -10.84 -0.33 20.76
CA GLY A 108 -12.26 -0.29 20.40
C GLY A 108 -12.68 0.84 19.45
N ASN A 109 -11.76 1.74 19.08
CA ASN A 109 -11.99 2.92 18.23
C ASN A 109 -11.64 2.67 16.74
N ASP A 110 -11.31 1.43 16.38
CA ASP A 110 -10.98 1.05 14.99
C ASP A 110 -12.23 0.99 14.09
N ASP A 111 -13.42 1.17 14.66
CA ASP A 111 -14.68 1.29 13.93
C ASP A 111 -14.83 2.69 13.28
N LEU A 112 -13.71 3.32 12.88
CA LEU A 112 -13.77 4.36 11.87
C LEU A 112 -14.39 3.73 10.64
N LYS A 113 -15.57 4.21 10.24
CA LYS A 113 -16.16 3.86 8.95
C LYS A 113 -15.09 4.15 7.89
N ARG A 114 -14.48 3.11 7.32
CA ARG A 114 -13.53 3.20 6.20
C ARG A 114 -14.06 4.11 5.07
N PHE A 115 -15.39 4.22 5.03
CA PHE A 115 -16.19 5.02 4.13
C PHE A 115 -17.13 5.93 4.93
N SER A 116 -16.59 6.90 5.68
CA SER A 116 -17.39 8.00 6.22
C SER A 116 -17.60 9.06 5.15
N LYS A 117 -18.85 9.52 4.99
CA LYS A 117 -19.21 10.69 4.17
C LYS A 117 -19.15 12.00 4.97
N GLU A 118 -18.97 11.89 6.29
CA GLU A 118 -19.19 13.00 7.23
C GLU A 118 -17.92 13.85 7.43
N SER A 119 -16.73 13.40 7.01
CA SER A 119 -15.50 14.20 7.10
C SER A 119 -14.44 13.82 6.04
N GLY A 120 -13.52 14.75 5.76
CA GLY A 120 -12.43 14.61 4.78
C GLY A 120 -11.25 13.73 5.22
N GLY A 121 -11.31 13.10 6.40
CA GLY A 121 -10.24 12.30 6.97
C GLY A 121 -9.44 13.04 8.05
N GLU A 122 -8.21 12.58 8.31
CA GLU A 122 -7.31 13.16 9.32
C GLU A 122 -6.37 14.17 8.69
N CYS A 123 -6.35 15.40 9.21
CA CYS A 123 -5.56 16.52 8.68
C CYS A 123 -4.64 17.16 9.72
N ASP A 124 -4.63 16.69 10.98
CA ASP A 124 -3.84 17.30 12.06
C ASP A 124 -2.34 17.26 11.73
N GLU A 125 -1.64 18.39 11.92
CA GLU A 125 -0.18 18.52 11.76
C GLU A 125 0.66 17.58 12.64
N LYS A 126 0.06 17.00 13.68
CA LYS A 126 0.66 15.96 14.53
C LYS A 126 0.53 14.57 13.94
N LYS A 127 -0.34 14.39 12.96
CA LYS A 127 -0.72 13.10 12.35
C LYS A 127 -0.29 12.98 10.91
N ILE A 128 -0.19 14.11 10.20
CA ILE A 128 0.27 14.19 8.83
C ILE A 128 1.63 14.89 8.80
N LYS A 129 2.61 14.24 8.20
CA LYS A 129 3.95 14.77 7.98
C LYS A 129 3.85 16.04 7.12
N ASP A 130 4.66 17.04 7.45
CA ASP A 130 4.80 18.32 6.73
C ASP A 130 3.59 19.26 6.74
N ASN A 131 2.45 18.87 7.33
CA ASN A 131 1.35 19.78 7.63
C ASN A 131 1.78 20.86 8.62
N LYS A 132 1.26 22.08 8.44
CA LYS A 132 1.53 23.26 9.28
C LYS A 132 0.27 24.11 9.43
N GLY A 133 -0.20 24.27 10.67
CA GLY A 133 -1.37 25.10 10.95
C GLY A 133 -2.61 24.64 10.19
N LYS A 134 -3.11 25.47 9.27
CA LYS A 134 -4.32 25.18 8.45
C LYS A 134 -4.00 24.65 7.05
N GLU A 135 -2.73 24.47 6.72
CA GLU A 135 -2.27 24.04 5.40
C GLU A 135 -1.70 22.62 5.46
N GLY A 136 -2.05 21.80 4.47
CA GLY A 136 -1.50 20.46 4.37
C GLY A 136 -2.39 19.43 3.69
N ALA A 137 -1.97 18.18 3.76
CA ALA A 137 -2.69 17.02 3.24
C ALA A 137 -3.66 16.45 4.30
N CYS A 138 -4.65 15.69 3.83
CA CYS A 138 -5.55 14.92 4.70
C CYS A 138 -5.46 13.44 4.32
N ALA A 139 -5.20 12.57 5.29
CA ALA A 139 -5.24 11.14 5.09
C ALA A 139 -6.71 10.66 5.10
N PRO A 140 -7.19 10.04 4.01
CA PRO A 140 -8.57 9.57 3.93
C PRO A 140 -8.82 8.42 4.92
N TYR A 141 -10.07 8.23 5.34
CA TYR A 141 -10.44 7.15 6.28
C TYR A 141 -9.98 5.75 5.82
N ARG A 142 -10.00 5.47 4.51
CA ARG A 142 -9.43 4.24 3.94
C ARG A 142 -7.95 4.06 4.35
N ARG A 143 -7.14 5.11 4.24
CA ARG A 143 -5.71 5.10 4.63
C ARG A 143 -5.55 4.91 6.13
N LEU A 144 -6.39 5.57 6.95
CA LEU A 144 -6.32 5.45 8.42
C LEU A 144 -6.59 4.03 8.90
N SER A 145 -7.44 3.30 8.20
CA SER A 145 -7.83 1.93 8.50
C SER A 145 -7.13 0.88 7.64
N LEU A 146 -6.07 1.25 6.90
CA LEU A 146 -5.33 0.35 6.01
C LEU A 146 -4.84 -0.90 6.77
N CYS A 147 -5.02 -2.09 6.20
CA CYS A 147 -4.55 -3.33 6.82
C CYS A 147 -3.04 -3.53 6.69
N ASN A 148 -2.26 -2.89 7.57
CA ASN A 148 -0.80 -2.96 7.56
C ASN A 148 -0.18 -3.24 8.94
N LYS A 149 -0.98 -3.71 9.90
CA LYS A 149 -0.53 -3.87 11.30
C LYS A 149 0.55 -4.94 11.45
N ASN A 150 0.60 -5.91 10.54
CA ASN A 150 1.66 -6.89 10.45
C ASN A 150 3.05 -6.27 10.21
N PHE A 151 3.12 -5.07 9.61
CA PHE A 151 4.40 -4.38 9.36
C PHE A 151 5.18 -4.04 10.63
N GLN A 152 4.52 -3.94 11.79
CA GLN A 152 5.19 -3.66 13.07
C GLN A 152 5.92 -4.88 13.63
N ASN A 153 5.45 -6.08 13.28
CA ASN A 153 5.98 -7.35 13.75
C ASN A 153 6.92 -8.01 12.73
N MET A 154 7.37 -7.24 11.74
CA MET A 154 8.32 -7.71 10.76
C MET A 154 9.65 -8.01 11.44
N ASN A 155 9.99 -9.29 11.51
CA ASN A 155 11.25 -9.74 12.11
C ASN A 155 12.13 -10.34 11.02
N SER A 156 13.02 -9.52 10.46
CA SER A 156 14.12 -9.98 9.60
C SER A 156 15.45 -9.67 10.28
N LYS A 157 15.85 -10.52 11.24
CA LYS A 157 17.19 -10.47 11.82
C LYS A 157 18.28 -10.98 10.86
N ASP A 158 17.87 -11.66 9.79
CA ASP A 158 18.76 -12.20 8.76
C ASP A 158 18.65 -11.38 7.47
N SER A 159 19.69 -10.62 7.16
CA SER A 159 19.73 -9.76 5.97
C SER A 159 19.62 -10.54 4.65
N SER A 160 19.97 -11.83 4.64
CA SER A 160 19.86 -12.68 3.44
C SER A 160 18.42 -12.99 3.07
N LYS A 161 17.49 -12.89 4.04
CA LYS A 161 16.05 -13.18 3.88
C LYS A 161 15.18 -11.94 3.88
N ALA A 162 15.71 -10.78 4.28
CA ALA A 162 14.97 -9.54 4.46
C ALA A 162 14.04 -9.17 3.31
N LYS A 163 14.49 -9.30 2.05
CA LYS A 163 13.67 -8.97 0.88
C LYS A 163 12.49 -9.93 0.67
N ASN A 164 12.69 -11.20 1.00
CA ASN A 164 11.70 -12.26 0.83
C ASN A 164 10.65 -12.17 1.94
N ASP A 165 11.09 -11.90 3.17
CA ASP A 165 10.21 -11.67 4.32
C ASP A 165 9.39 -10.39 4.13
N LEU A 166 10.03 -9.32 3.65
CA LEU A 166 9.33 -8.07 3.28
C LEU A 166 8.26 -8.33 2.23
N LEU A 167 8.55 -9.12 1.20
CA LEU A 167 7.58 -9.47 0.17
C LEU A 167 6.38 -10.24 0.75
N VAL A 168 6.60 -11.17 1.67
CA VAL A 168 5.51 -11.91 2.35
C VAL A 168 4.63 -10.95 3.12
N ASP A 169 5.22 -10.07 3.94
CA ASP A 169 4.47 -9.11 4.74
C ASP A 169 3.64 -8.15 3.88
N VAL A 170 4.23 -7.67 2.76
CA VAL A 170 3.53 -6.79 1.80
C VAL A 170 2.37 -7.54 1.12
N CYS A 171 2.58 -8.79 0.69
CA CYS A 171 1.51 -9.59 0.09
C CYS A 171 0.39 -9.91 1.08
N LEU A 172 0.74 -10.22 2.33
CA LEU A 172 -0.22 -10.47 3.41
C LEU A 172 -1.09 -9.22 3.66
N ALA A 173 -0.46 -8.05 3.79
CA ALA A 173 -1.15 -6.77 3.96
C ALA A 173 -2.07 -6.45 2.76
N ALA A 174 -1.57 -6.60 1.54
CA ALA A 174 -2.34 -6.33 0.32
C ALA A 174 -3.55 -7.26 0.16
N ASN A 175 -3.39 -8.55 0.49
CA ASN A 175 -4.46 -9.53 0.42
C ASN A 175 -5.58 -9.19 1.43
N TYR A 176 -5.21 -8.96 2.69
CA TYR A 176 -6.16 -8.62 3.75
C TYR A 176 -6.84 -7.26 3.52
N GLU A 177 -6.10 -6.27 3.01
CA GLU A 177 -6.68 -4.99 2.61
C GLU A 177 -7.73 -5.17 1.51
N ALA A 178 -7.45 -5.94 0.46
CA ALA A 178 -8.42 -6.21 -0.60
C ALA A 178 -9.67 -6.94 -0.08
N GLN A 179 -9.49 -7.98 0.76
CA GLN A 179 -10.60 -8.71 1.38
C GLN A 179 -11.44 -7.83 2.32
N SER A 180 -10.80 -6.87 3.00
CA SER A 180 -11.52 -5.94 3.87
C SER A 180 -12.36 -4.94 3.08
N LEU A 181 -11.89 -4.53 1.89
CA LEU A 181 -12.58 -3.57 1.04
C LEU A 181 -13.73 -4.20 0.25
N ILE A 182 -13.59 -5.44 -0.24
CA ILE A 182 -14.60 -6.07 -1.12
C ILE A 182 -15.99 -6.14 -0.48
N ARG A 183 -16.06 -6.21 0.86
CA ARG A 183 -17.31 -6.22 1.63
C ARG A 183 -18.12 -4.93 1.52
N TYR A 184 -17.51 -3.86 1.01
CA TYR A 184 -18.12 -2.55 0.82
C TYR A 184 -18.43 -2.23 -0.64
N HIS A 185 -18.31 -3.22 -1.54
CA HIS A 185 -18.54 -3.07 -2.99
C HIS A 185 -19.84 -2.31 -3.29
N ASP A 186 -20.96 -2.85 -2.83
CA ASP A 186 -22.29 -2.31 -3.19
C ASP A 186 -22.51 -0.91 -2.62
N GLN A 187 -22.03 -0.65 -1.40
CA GLN A 187 -22.08 0.67 -0.79
C GLN A 187 -21.26 1.69 -1.59
N TYR A 188 -20.12 1.27 -2.13
CA TYR A 188 -19.21 2.13 -2.87
C TYR A 188 -19.74 2.44 -4.27
N GLU A 189 -20.19 1.42 -5.01
CA GLU A 189 -20.84 1.60 -6.32
C GLU A 189 -22.07 2.51 -6.23
N ALA A 190 -22.89 2.37 -5.17
CA ALA A 190 -24.06 3.23 -4.96
C ALA A 190 -23.69 4.69 -4.60
N THR A 191 -22.53 4.91 -3.98
CA THR A 191 -22.11 6.24 -3.50
C THR A 191 -21.28 6.99 -4.54
N TYR A 192 -20.43 6.28 -5.26
CA TYR A 192 -19.51 6.82 -6.26
C TYR A 192 -19.76 6.07 -7.57
N PRO A 193 -20.95 6.23 -8.19
CA PRO A 193 -21.21 5.63 -9.49
C PRO A 193 -20.15 6.13 -10.45
N SER A 194 -19.38 5.21 -11.04
CA SER A 194 -18.29 5.58 -11.93
C SER A 194 -18.81 6.47 -13.05
N SER A 195 -18.23 7.66 -13.18
CA SER A 195 -18.46 8.58 -14.29
C SER A 195 -17.75 8.16 -15.59
N GLY A 196 -17.12 6.97 -15.61
CA GLY A 196 -16.36 6.41 -16.72
C GLY A 196 -16.39 4.87 -16.76
N SER A 197 -15.61 4.25 -17.65
CA SER A 197 -15.64 2.79 -17.90
C SER A 197 -14.97 1.90 -16.84
N GLY A 198 -14.52 2.46 -15.71
CA GLY A 198 -13.79 1.72 -14.67
C GLY A 198 -14.70 1.26 -13.53
N SER A 199 -14.41 0.10 -12.91
CA SER A 199 -15.08 -0.30 -11.66
C SER A 199 -14.64 0.61 -10.51
N SER A 200 -15.60 1.08 -9.72
CA SER A 200 -15.34 1.94 -8.56
C SER A 200 -14.47 1.21 -7.52
N MET A 201 -14.62 -0.12 -7.41
CA MET A 201 -13.79 -0.95 -6.53
C MET A 201 -12.36 -1.11 -7.01
N CYS A 202 -12.12 -1.21 -8.32
CA CYS A 202 -10.75 -1.19 -8.85
C CYS A 202 -10.04 0.12 -8.50
N THR A 203 -10.77 1.26 -8.51
CA THR A 203 -10.21 2.55 -8.11
C THR A 203 -9.81 2.54 -6.63
N MET A 204 -10.61 1.94 -5.75
CA MET A 204 -10.27 1.85 -4.33
C MET A 204 -9.09 0.92 -4.05
N LEU A 205 -9.02 -0.21 -4.75
CA LEU A 205 -7.87 -1.12 -4.68
C LEU A 205 -6.60 -0.44 -5.18
N ALA A 206 -6.67 0.32 -6.28
CA ALA A 206 -5.52 1.09 -6.80
C ALA A 206 -5.02 2.14 -5.79
N ARG A 207 -5.93 2.80 -5.07
CA ARG A 207 -5.58 3.74 -4.00
C ARG A 207 -4.92 3.04 -2.82
N SER A 208 -5.41 1.87 -2.39
CA SER A 208 -4.75 1.08 -1.34
C SER A 208 -3.39 0.54 -1.78
N PHE A 209 -3.24 0.14 -3.04
CA PHE A 209 -1.96 -0.24 -3.62
C PHE A 209 -0.94 0.90 -3.56
N ALA A 210 -1.35 2.11 -3.96
CA ALA A 210 -0.49 3.29 -3.90
C ALA A 210 -0.03 3.60 -2.46
N ASP A 211 -0.95 3.57 -1.49
CA ASP A 211 -0.62 3.78 -0.07
C ASP A 211 0.36 2.73 0.47
N ILE A 212 0.12 1.44 0.19
CA ILE A 212 1.05 0.37 0.61
C ILE A 212 2.43 0.62 -0.03
N GLY A 213 2.47 0.99 -1.30
CA GLY A 213 3.71 1.35 -1.99
C GLY A 213 4.41 2.57 -1.38
N ASP A 214 3.68 3.59 -0.95
CA ASP A 214 4.24 4.75 -0.25
C ASP A 214 4.76 4.41 1.15
N ILE A 215 4.10 3.49 1.87
CA ILE A 215 4.62 2.97 3.14
C ILE A 215 5.95 2.25 2.92
N VAL A 216 6.00 1.33 1.95
CA VAL A 216 7.22 0.56 1.62
C VAL A 216 8.36 1.48 1.18
N ARG A 217 8.06 2.54 0.42
CA ARG A 217 9.05 3.53 -0.04
C ARG A 217 9.41 4.59 1.01
N GLY A 218 8.77 4.58 2.18
CA GLY A 218 8.95 5.63 3.21
C GLY A 218 8.46 7.02 2.78
N ARG A 219 7.52 7.08 1.84
CA ARG A 219 6.92 8.31 1.29
C ARG A 219 5.54 8.61 1.87
N ASP A 220 4.96 7.67 2.58
CA ASP A 220 3.66 7.86 3.23
C ASP A 220 3.71 9.03 4.24
N LEU A 221 2.70 9.90 4.17
CA LEU A 221 2.62 11.10 5.00
C LEU A 221 1.96 10.84 6.36
N TYR A 222 1.27 9.72 6.55
CA TYR A 222 0.53 9.46 7.78
C TYR A 222 1.43 8.86 8.87
N LEU A 223 1.60 9.60 9.97
CA LEU A 223 2.48 9.23 11.08
C LEU A 223 1.85 8.21 12.06
N GLY A 224 0.59 7.83 11.84
CA GLY A 224 -0.13 6.90 12.70
C GLY A 224 -0.41 7.44 14.11
N LYS A 225 -0.41 6.54 15.09
CA LYS A 225 -0.62 6.89 16.50
C LYS A 225 0.63 7.50 17.18
N ARG A 226 1.80 7.45 16.53
CA ARG A 226 3.03 8.05 17.06
C ARG A 226 2.91 9.57 16.99
N LYS A 227 2.77 10.22 18.15
CA LYS A 227 2.82 11.68 18.26
C LYS A 227 4.18 12.15 17.73
N LYS A 228 4.18 13.20 16.90
CA LYS A 228 5.38 14.00 16.64
C LYS A 228 5.96 14.40 18.00
N LYS A 229 7.15 13.89 18.36
CA LYS A 229 7.90 14.46 19.50
C LYS A 229 8.23 15.89 19.07
N LYS A 230 7.71 16.86 19.82
CA LYS A 230 8.10 18.26 19.70
C LYS A 230 9.54 18.42 20.16
#